data_AF-A0A7X5IPX4-F1
#
_entry.id   AF-A0A7X5IPX4-F1
#
_cell.length_a   1.000
_cell.length_b   1.000
_cell.length_c   1.000
_cell.angle_alpha   90.00
_cell.angle_beta   90.00
_cell.angle_gamma   90.00
#
_symmetry.space_group_name_H-M   'P 1'
#
loop_
_entity.id
_entity.type
_entity.pdbx_description
1 polymer ?
#
loop_
_entity_poly.entity_id
_entity_poly.type
_entity_poly.pdbx_seq_one_letter_code
_entity_poly.pdbx_strand_id
1 'polypeptide(L)'
;MSRNPQDAPLPAAKFEPAATATVELTEIDGMEQGAILRFTDAGRPGRSGRPSGNRELRTCYGDLYAVVNALRDYANMLESVILEWGLTGYHAAVYELHAVRCRKIAGKYAAAIGYDYDKAMEQCLKRRARDSSGDDTGLDGLEALARKRRKPDASNQRKGS
;
A
#
# COMPACT_ATOMS: atom_id res chain seq x y z
N MET A 1 2.51 41.89 -3.88
CA MET A 1 1.46 40.86 -3.99
C MET A 1 1.64 39.92 -2.81
N SER A 2 0.79 40.03 -1.79
CA SER A 2 0.85 39.17 -0.61
C SER A 2 0.32 37.79 -1.03
N ARG A 3 1.17 36.76 -1.03
CA ARG A 3 0.72 35.37 -1.25
C ARG A 3 -0.19 35.00 -0.08
N ASN A 4 -1.36 34.44 -0.37
CA ASN A 4 -2.27 33.96 0.65
C ASN A 4 -1.52 32.87 1.45
N PRO A 5 -1.50 32.88 2.79
CA PRO A 5 -0.82 31.84 3.57
C PRO A 5 -1.37 30.42 3.31
N GLN A 6 -2.53 30.31 2.65
CA GLN A 6 -3.12 29.06 2.16
C GLN A 6 -2.52 28.55 0.83
N ASP A 7 -1.70 29.33 0.13
CA ASP A 7 -1.00 28.93 -1.10
C ASP A 7 0.36 28.27 -0.80
N ALA A 8 0.68 28.04 0.48
CA ALA A 8 1.87 27.30 0.86
C ALA A 8 1.69 25.82 0.49
N PRO A 9 2.59 25.22 -0.30
CA PRO A 9 2.52 23.79 -0.61
C PRO A 9 2.53 22.99 0.68
N LEU A 10 1.75 21.89 0.71
CA LEU A 10 1.72 20.96 1.84
C LEU A 10 3.16 20.62 2.26
N PRO A 11 3.54 20.77 3.54
CA PRO A 11 4.91 20.49 3.98
C PRO A 11 5.26 19.01 3.74
N ALA A 12 5.98 18.73 2.66
CA ALA A 12 6.29 17.39 2.19
C ALA A 12 6.85 16.48 3.29
N ALA A 13 7.71 17.01 4.15
CA ALA A 13 8.30 16.30 5.29
C ALA A 13 7.27 15.71 6.28
N LYS A 14 6.06 16.30 6.39
CA LYS A 14 5.00 15.79 7.29
C LYS A 14 4.11 14.73 6.64
N PHE A 15 4.00 14.72 5.30
CA PHE A 15 3.05 13.87 4.57
C PHE A 15 3.71 12.75 3.76
N GLU A 16 4.97 12.90 3.34
CA GLU A 16 5.73 11.85 2.65
C GLU A 16 5.85 10.54 3.43
N PRO A 17 6.04 10.53 4.76
CA PRO A 17 6.12 9.28 5.52
C PRO A 17 4.84 8.44 5.40
N ALA A 18 3.67 9.09 5.27
CA ALA A 18 2.39 8.40 5.10
C ALA A 18 2.17 7.90 3.66
N ALA A 19 2.69 8.62 2.66
CA ALA A 19 2.50 8.27 1.24
C ALA A 19 3.47 7.19 0.73
N THR A 20 4.67 7.10 1.31
CA THR A 20 5.72 6.16 0.86
C THR A 20 5.76 4.85 1.65
N ALA A 21 5.09 4.79 2.82
CA ALA A 21 5.09 3.60 3.68
C ALA A 21 4.43 2.37 3.06
N THR A 22 3.43 2.58 2.20
CA THR A 22 2.57 1.50 1.71
C THR A 22 3.04 0.85 0.42
N VAL A 23 3.92 1.51 -0.34
CA VAL A 23 4.46 1.01 -1.62
C VAL A 23 5.40 -0.19 -1.42
N GLU A 24 6.16 -0.23 -0.32
CA GLU A 24 7.11 -1.33 -0.04
C GLU A 24 6.42 -2.65 0.36
N LEU A 25 5.14 -2.61 0.77
CA LEU A 25 4.41 -3.81 1.20
C LEU A 25 3.80 -4.61 0.05
N THR A 26 3.38 -3.92 -1.01
CA THR A 26 2.74 -4.54 -2.18
C THR A 26 3.66 -5.47 -2.96
N GLU A 27 4.97 -5.35 -2.77
CA GLU A 27 5.99 -6.14 -3.46
C GLU A 27 6.26 -7.51 -2.80
N ILE A 28 5.75 -7.77 -1.59
CA ILE A 28 6.25 -8.88 -0.75
C ILE A 28 5.23 -10.02 -0.56
N ASP A 29 3.91 -9.75 -0.58
CA ASP A 29 2.86 -10.77 -0.28
C ASP A 29 2.24 -11.47 -1.52
N GLY A 30 2.96 -11.50 -2.64
CA GLY A 30 2.63 -12.35 -3.79
C GLY A 30 1.68 -11.71 -4.80
N MET A 31 2.24 -11.32 -5.95
CA MET A 31 1.51 -10.72 -7.08
C MET A 31 0.79 -11.73 -7.99
N GLU A 32 0.91 -13.03 -7.71
CA GLU A 32 0.58 -14.07 -8.71
C GLU A 32 -0.83 -14.66 -8.61
N GLN A 33 -1.59 -14.34 -7.55
CA GLN A 33 -2.96 -14.85 -7.38
C GLN A 33 -3.97 -13.90 -8.04
N GLY A 34 -4.64 -14.38 -9.09
CA GLY A 34 -5.68 -13.64 -9.78
C GLY A 34 -6.94 -13.47 -8.92
N ALA A 35 -7.50 -12.26 -8.89
CA ALA A 35 -8.77 -11.92 -8.27
C ALA A 35 -9.76 -11.43 -9.33
N ILE A 36 -11.04 -11.76 -9.15
CA ILE A 36 -12.12 -11.33 -10.05
C ILE A 36 -13.11 -10.49 -9.25
N LEU A 37 -13.15 -9.18 -9.53
CA LEU A 37 -14.15 -8.28 -8.99
C LEU A 37 -15.38 -8.30 -9.89
N ARG A 38 -16.52 -8.75 -9.35
CA ARG A 38 -17.81 -8.73 -10.03
C ARG A 38 -18.62 -7.53 -9.58
N PHE A 39 -19.09 -6.73 -10.53
CA PHE A 39 -19.95 -5.58 -10.23
C PHE A 39 -21.05 -5.44 -11.27
N THR A 40 -22.19 -4.91 -10.85
CA THR A 40 -23.30 -4.62 -11.75
C THR A 40 -23.09 -3.22 -12.32
N ASP A 41 -22.91 -3.11 -13.64
CA ASP A 41 -22.97 -1.81 -14.31
C ASP A 41 -24.43 -1.43 -14.49
N ALA A 42 -24.86 -0.38 -13.80
CA ALA A 42 -26.22 0.13 -13.87
C ALA A 42 -26.57 0.73 -15.25
N GLY A 43 -25.58 0.92 -16.14
CA GLY A 43 -25.78 1.53 -17.45
C GLY A 43 -26.07 3.02 -17.32
N ARG A 44 -25.14 3.89 -17.73
CA ARG A 44 -25.44 5.34 -17.77
C ARG A 44 -26.39 5.63 -18.93
N PRO A 45 -27.54 6.27 -18.69
CA PRO A 45 -28.39 6.73 -19.78
C PRO A 45 -27.66 7.81 -20.57
N GLY A 46 -27.49 7.60 -21.88
CA GLY A 46 -27.07 8.63 -22.83
C GLY A 46 -25.64 8.57 -23.40
N ARG A 47 -24.78 7.61 -23.02
CA ARG A 47 -23.42 7.52 -23.63
C ARG A 47 -23.12 6.26 -24.44
N SER A 48 -23.99 5.25 -24.38
CA SER A 48 -24.02 4.11 -25.30
C SER A 48 -25.26 3.29 -24.96
N GLY A 49 -25.96 2.73 -25.94
CA GLY A 49 -27.10 1.83 -25.72
C GLY A 49 -26.69 0.48 -25.12
N ARG A 50 -25.78 0.48 -24.14
CA ARG A 50 -25.21 -0.72 -23.54
C ARG A 50 -26.12 -1.16 -22.39
N PRO A 51 -26.68 -2.38 -22.45
CA PRO A 51 -27.59 -2.86 -21.41
C PRO A 51 -26.89 -2.96 -20.06
N SER A 52 -27.65 -2.71 -18.99
CA SER A 52 -27.23 -3.00 -17.62
C SER A 52 -26.85 -4.47 -17.50
N GLY A 53 -25.70 -4.77 -16.89
CA GLY A 53 -25.21 -6.14 -16.84
C GLY A 53 -24.08 -6.33 -15.84
N ASN A 54 -23.93 -7.57 -15.37
CA ASN A 54 -22.80 -7.96 -14.53
C ASN A 54 -21.52 -7.91 -15.34
N ARG A 55 -20.50 -7.26 -14.78
CA ARG A 55 -19.17 -7.14 -15.34
C ARG A 55 -18.16 -7.76 -14.39
N GLU A 56 -17.08 -8.23 -14.99
CA GLU A 56 -15.94 -8.80 -14.29
C GLU A 56 -14.71 -7.94 -14.57
N LEU A 57 -13.98 -7.62 -13.52
CA LEU A 57 -12.66 -7.00 -13.58
C LEU A 57 -11.65 -8.04 -13.08
N ARG A 58 -10.72 -8.42 -13.94
CA ARG A 58 -9.59 -9.29 -13.58
C ARG A 58 -8.49 -8.41 -13.00
N THR A 59 -8.01 -8.78 -11.82
CA THR A 59 -6.97 -8.08 -11.06
C THR A 59 -6.16 -9.11 -10.26
N CYS A 60 -5.26 -8.70 -9.39
CA CYS A 60 -4.55 -9.58 -8.47
C CYS A 60 -4.69 -9.08 -7.02
N TYR A 61 -4.30 -9.92 -6.05
CA TYR A 61 -4.32 -9.52 -4.64
C TYR A 61 -3.41 -8.31 -4.36
N GLY A 62 -2.26 -8.21 -5.04
CA GLY A 62 -1.34 -7.08 -4.91
C GLY A 62 -2.00 -5.74 -5.26
N ASP A 63 -2.75 -5.68 -6.37
CA ASP A 63 -3.53 -4.49 -6.75
C ASP A 63 -4.55 -4.12 -5.68
N LEU A 64 -5.23 -5.13 -5.09
CA LEU A 64 -6.23 -4.92 -4.05
C LEU A 64 -5.60 -4.39 -2.76
N TYR A 65 -4.42 -4.87 -2.39
CA TYR A 65 -3.65 -4.32 -1.27
C TYR A 65 -3.27 -2.86 -1.54
N ALA A 66 -2.78 -2.54 -2.74
CA ALA A 66 -2.45 -1.17 -3.13
C ALA A 66 -3.65 -0.23 -3.01
N VAL A 67 -4.83 -0.68 -3.48
CA VAL A 67 -6.08 0.09 -3.37
C VAL A 67 -6.50 0.31 -1.92
N VAL A 68 -6.46 -0.72 -1.08
CA VAL A 68 -6.79 -0.59 0.35
C VAL A 68 -5.85 0.39 1.04
N ASN A 69 -4.56 0.27 0.79
CA ASN A 69 -3.52 1.09 1.38
C ASN A 69 -3.67 2.56 0.98
N ALA A 70 -3.77 2.84 -0.31
CA ALA A 70 -3.94 4.19 -0.82
C ALA A 70 -5.18 4.89 -0.25
N LEU A 71 -6.29 4.15 -0.10
CA LEU A 71 -7.51 4.70 0.50
C LEU A 71 -7.34 5.01 2.00
N ARG A 72 -6.60 4.19 2.74
CA ARG A 72 -6.30 4.43 4.16
C ARG A 72 -5.37 5.63 4.34
N ASP A 73 -4.31 5.69 3.55
CA ASP A 73 -3.34 6.79 3.60
C ASP A 73 -4.00 8.12 3.23
N TYR A 74 -4.83 8.13 2.19
CA TYR A 74 -5.58 9.32 1.80
C TYR A 74 -6.56 9.76 2.89
N ALA A 75 -7.25 8.84 3.56
CA ALA A 75 -8.12 9.19 4.69
C ALA A 75 -7.34 9.81 5.85
N ASN A 76 -6.17 9.26 6.18
CA ASN A 76 -5.31 9.79 7.23
C ASN A 76 -4.75 11.17 6.85
N MET A 77 -4.37 11.36 5.58
CA MET A 77 -3.93 12.65 5.05
C MET A 77 -5.03 13.69 5.17
N LEU A 78 -6.26 13.38 4.77
CA LEU A 78 -7.40 14.31 4.89
C LEU A 78 -7.63 14.75 6.34
N GLU A 79 -7.59 13.82 7.30
CA GLU A 79 -7.74 14.13 8.73
C GLU A 79 -6.59 15.02 9.25
N SER A 80 -5.35 14.72 8.85
CA SER A 80 -4.19 15.53 9.24
C SER A 80 -4.21 16.94 8.66
N VAL A 81 -4.70 17.12 7.42
CA VAL A 81 -4.84 18.44 6.77
C VAL A 81 -5.87 19.31 7.50
N ILE A 82 -6.95 18.73 8.03
CA ILE A 82 -7.93 19.49 8.82
C ILE A 82 -7.26 20.17 10.01
N LEU A 83 -6.43 19.42 10.74
CA LEU A 83 -5.71 19.93 11.92
C LEU A 83 -4.60 20.92 11.52
N GLU A 84 -3.77 20.55 10.56
CA GLU A 84 -2.59 21.32 10.14
C GLU A 84 -2.98 22.69 9.55
N TRP A 85 -4.06 22.76 8.79
CA TRP A 85 -4.55 24.01 8.19
C TRP A 85 -5.63 24.71 9.00
N GLY A 86 -6.02 24.15 10.16
CA GLY A 86 -7.07 24.70 11.01
C GLY A 86 -8.41 24.84 10.26
N LEU A 87 -8.74 23.86 9.40
CA LEU A 87 -9.99 23.88 8.65
C LEU A 87 -11.17 23.77 9.62
N THR A 88 -12.21 24.56 9.38
CA THR A 88 -13.42 24.58 10.22
C THR A 88 -14.68 24.63 9.35
N GLY A 89 -15.83 24.31 9.98
CA GLY A 89 -17.14 24.37 9.34
C GLY A 89 -17.23 23.45 8.12
N TYR A 90 -17.69 24.00 7.00
CA TYR A 90 -17.94 23.23 5.78
C TYR A 90 -16.70 22.51 5.23
N HIS A 91 -15.52 23.16 5.26
CA HIS A 91 -14.30 22.57 4.70
C HIS A 91 -13.84 21.36 5.50
N ALA A 92 -13.86 21.44 6.85
CA ALA A 92 -13.56 20.29 7.70
C ALA A 92 -14.54 19.15 7.47
N ALA A 93 -15.85 19.45 7.48
CA ALA A 93 -16.90 18.45 7.29
C ALA A 93 -16.78 17.68 5.95
N VAL A 94 -16.40 18.36 4.86
CA VAL A 94 -16.17 17.72 3.55
C VAL A 94 -15.00 16.73 3.63
N TYR A 95 -13.89 17.13 4.25
CA TYR A 95 -12.70 16.29 4.37
C TYR A 95 -12.96 15.08 5.27
N GLU A 96 -13.65 15.27 6.40
CA GLU A 96 -14.08 14.19 7.29
C GLU A 96 -14.98 13.18 6.56
N LEU A 97 -15.96 13.67 5.81
CA LEU A 97 -16.87 12.81 5.04
C LEU A 97 -16.11 11.98 4.00
N HIS A 98 -15.13 12.60 3.32
CA HIS A 98 -14.26 11.89 2.38
C HIS A 98 -13.39 10.84 3.07
N ALA A 99 -12.77 11.17 4.21
CA ALA A 99 -11.98 10.23 5.00
C ALA A 99 -12.81 9.02 5.44
N VAL A 100 -14.01 9.25 5.99
CA VAL A 100 -14.95 8.19 6.38
C VAL A 100 -15.33 7.31 5.19
N ARG A 101 -15.61 7.91 4.03
CA ARG A 101 -15.94 7.15 2.81
C ARG A 101 -14.78 6.28 2.35
N CYS A 102 -13.56 6.81 2.36
CA CYS A 102 -12.36 6.06 1.99
C CYS A 102 -12.14 4.87 2.94
N ARG A 103 -12.25 5.08 4.26
CA ARG A 103 -12.16 4.01 5.26
C ARG A 103 -13.22 2.93 5.05
N LYS A 104 -14.46 3.33 4.73
CA LYS A 104 -15.55 2.38 4.45
C LYS A 104 -15.28 1.53 3.22
N ILE A 105 -14.72 2.11 2.16
CA ILE A 105 -14.38 1.38 0.94
C ILE A 105 -13.18 0.45 1.20
N ALA A 106 -12.12 0.96 1.83
CA ALA A 106 -10.94 0.20 2.20
C ALA A 106 -11.31 -1.00 3.09
N GLY A 107 -12.16 -0.79 4.12
CA GLY A 107 -12.62 -1.86 5.00
C GLY A 107 -13.41 -2.96 4.29
N LYS A 108 -14.22 -2.62 3.28
CA LYS A 108 -14.92 -3.62 2.47
C LYS A 108 -13.96 -4.50 1.67
N TYR A 109 -12.97 -3.90 1.02
CA TYR A 109 -11.98 -4.65 0.25
C TYR A 109 -11.07 -5.48 1.17
N ALA A 110 -10.57 -4.88 2.26
CA ALA A 110 -9.74 -5.54 3.25
C ALA A 110 -10.42 -6.77 3.85
N ALA A 111 -11.69 -6.64 4.27
CA ALA A 111 -12.46 -7.76 4.82
C ALA A 111 -12.71 -8.87 3.77
N ALA A 112 -12.95 -8.50 2.50
CA ALA A 112 -13.20 -9.46 1.43
C ALA A 112 -11.97 -10.30 1.08
N ILE A 113 -10.77 -9.75 1.23
CA ILE A 113 -9.50 -10.44 0.93
C ILE A 113 -8.75 -10.93 2.18
N GLY A 114 -9.29 -10.69 3.39
CA GLY A 114 -8.64 -11.06 4.66
C GLY A 114 -7.39 -10.23 5.01
N TYR A 115 -7.27 -9.02 4.47
CA TYR A 115 -6.12 -8.14 4.69
C TYR A 115 -6.27 -7.29 5.94
N ASP A 116 -5.22 -7.26 6.76
CA ASP A 116 -5.14 -6.47 8.01
C ASP A 116 -4.13 -5.33 7.84
N TYR A 117 -4.64 -4.14 7.55
CA TYR A 117 -3.84 -2.94 7.30
C TYR A 117 -2.98 -2.55 8.51
N ASP A 118 -3.51 -2.66 9.73
CA ASP A 118 -2.80 -2.22 10.93
C ASP A 118 -1.60 -3.12 11.21
N LYS A 119 -1.76 -4.44 11.05
CA LYS A 119 -0.63 -5.39 11.12
C LYS A 119 0.40 -5.14 10.03
N ALA A 120 -0.05 -4.85 8.81
CA ALA A 120 0.81 -4.49 7.70
C ALA A 120 1.67 -3.25 8.02
N MET A 121 1.06 -2.21 8.59
CA MET A 121 1.77 -1.00 9.03
C MET A 121 2.76 -1.28 10.16
N GLU A 122 2.40 -2.09 11.15
CA GLU A 122 3.36 -2.47 12.21
C GLU A 122 4.59 -3.19 11.65
N GLN A 123 4.40 -4.09 10.69
CA GLN A 123 5.51 -4.79 10.04
C GLN A 123 6.39 -3.82 9.25
N CYS A 124 5.80 -2.86 8.54
CA CYS A 124 6.52 -1.79 7.85
C CYS A 124 7.39 -1.00 8.82
N LEU A 125 6.81 -0.52 9.92
CA LEU A 125 7.53 0.25 10.95
C LEU A 125 8.66 -0.56 11.57
N LYS A 126 8.44 -1.86 11.85
CA LYS A 126 9.47 -2.76 12.37
C LYS A 126 10.62 -2.98 11.38
N ARG A 127 10.32 -3.10 10.08
CA ARG A 127 11.36 -3.23 9.03
C ARG A 127 12.18 -1.95 8.91
N ARG A 128 11.51 -0.80 8.79
CA ARG A 128 12.19 0.51 8.75
C ARG A 128 13.05 0.76 9.98
N ALA A 129 12.59 0.37 11.16
CA ALA A 129 13.40 0.45 12.38
C ALA A 129 14.68 -0.40 12.29
N ARG A 130 14.60 -1.60 11.71
CA ARG A 130 15.77 -2.46 11.45
C ARG A 130 16.70 -1.87 10.39
N ASP A 131 16.14 -1.36 9.28
CA ASP A 131 16.93 -0.77 8.20
C ASP A 131 17.63 0.53 8.66
N SER A 132 16.98 1.31 9.53
CA SER A 132 17.58 2.49 10.16
C SER A 132 18.58 2.17 11.29
N SER A 133 18.59 0.92 11.77
CA SER A 133 19.47 0.46 12.86
C SER A 133 20.89 0.11 12.38
N GLY A 134 21.21 0.29 11.09
CA GLY A 134 22.58 0.27 10.60
C GLY A 134 23.29 -1.08 10.68
N ASP A 135 22.56 -2.20 10.64
CA ASP A 135 23.19 -3.50 10.40
C ASP A 135 23.19 -3.73 8.89
N ASP A 136 24.30 -3.36 8.24
CA ASP A 136 24.64 -3.42 6.81
C ASP A 136 24.64 -4.86 6.26
N THR A 137 23.56 -5.59 6.49
CA THR A 137 23.39 -7.01 6.10
C THR A 137 22.73 -7.17 4.73
N GLY A 138 22.48 -6.07 4.01
CA GLY A 138 21.95 -6.11 2.64
C GLY A 138 22.96 -6.68 1.63
N LEU A 139 24.24 -6.34 1.78
CA LEU A 139 25.32 -6.86 0.93
C LEU A 139 25.89 -8.18 1.47
N ASP A 140 26.11 -8.26 2.79
CA ASP A 140 26.65 -9.44 3.45
C ASP A 140 25.68 -10.64 3.46
N GLY A 141 24.36 -10.41 3.49
CA GLY A 141 23.35 -11.47 3.37
C GLY A 141 23.33 -12.14 2.00
N LEU A 142 23.49 -11.34 0.93
CA LEU A 142 23.66 -11.83 -0.43
C LEU A 142 25.00 -12.56 -0.60
N GLU A 143 26.08 -12.02 -0.05
CA GLU A 143 27.40 -12.66 -0.10
C GLU A 143 27.44 -13.98 0.67
N ALA A 144 26.79 -14.06 1.84
CA ALA A 144 26.65 -15.28 2.63
C ALA A 144 25.83 -16.36 1.90
N LEU A 145 24.74 -15.98 1.20
CA LEU A 145 23.97 -16.89 0.35
C LEU A 145 24.78 -17.40 -0.85
N ALA A 146 25.56 -16.52 -1.49
CA ALA A 146 26.44 -16.88 -2.60
C ALA A 146 27.56 -17.83 -2.16
N ARG A 147 28.16 -17.62 -0.98
CA ARG A 147 29.17 -18.50 -0.38
C ARG A 147 28.58 -19.85 0.05
N LYS A 148 27.34 -19.88 0.56
CA LYS A 148 26.64 -21.11 0.93
C LYS A 148 26.29 -21.96 -0.30
N ARG A 149 26.00 -21.34 -1.45
CA ARG A 149 25.85 -22.02 -2.76
C ARG A 149 27.16 -22.49 -3.38
N ARG A 150 28.31 -22.00 -2.90
CA ARG A 150 29.65 -22.31 -3.44
C ARG A 150 30.44 -23.37 -2.67
N LYS A 151 29.92 -23.94 -1.57
CA LYS A 151 30.58 -25.11 -0.96
C LYS A 151 30.43 -26.31 -1.91
N PRO A 152 31.52 -26.84 -2.51
CA PRO A 152 31.45 -28.09 -3.25
C PRO A 152 31.38 -29.23 -2.23
N ASP A 153 30.58 -30.25 -2.55
CA ASP A 153 30.65 -31.57 -1.94
C ASP A 153 32.07 -32.11 -2.09
N ALA A 154 32.85 -32.07 -1.00
CA ALA A 154 34.19 -32.62 -0.95
C ALA A 154 34.26 -33.71 0.12
N SER A 155 33.65 -34.86 -0.18
CA SER A 155 34.14 -36.14 0.36
C SER A 155 33.70 -37.31 -0.52
N ASN A 156 34.36 -37.49 -1.68
CA ASN A 156 34.46 -38.82 -2.25
C ASN A 156 35.87 -39.05 -2.80
N GLN A 157 36.74 -39.61 -1.94
CA GLN A 157 37.87 -40.45 -2.34
C GLN A 157 38.44 -41.13 -1.09
N ARG A 158 38.22 -42.45 -0.97
CA ARG A 158 39.27 -43.46 -0.68
C ARG A 158 38.64 -44.85 -0.45
N LYS A 159 38.95 -45.76 -1.39
CA LYS A 159 39.07 -47.24 -1.37
C LYS A 159 38.58 -47.71 -2.74
N GLY A 160 39.41 -48.22 -3.66
CA GLY A 160 40.55 -49.11 -3.49
C GLY A 160 40.13 -50.48 -4.01
N SER A 161 40.45 -50.80 -5.26
CA SER A 161 40.68 -52.14 -5.83
C SER A 161 41.37 -51.96 -7.17
#